data_AF-A0A8J7ADJ1-F1
#
_entry.id   AF-A0A8J7ADJ1-F1
#
_cell.length_a   1.000
_cell.length_b   1.000
_cell.length_c   1.000
_cell.angle_alpha   90.00
_cell.angle_beta   90.00
_cell.angle_gamma   90.00
#
_symmetry.space_group_name_H-M   'P 1'
#
loop_
_entity.id
_entity.type
_entity.pdbx_description
1 polymer ?
#
loop_
_entity_poly.entity_id
_entity_poly.type
_entity_poly.pdbx_seq_one_letter_code
_entity_poly.pdbx_strand_id
1 'polypeptide(L)' 'FWLVLKATLGIRVSTEEELEGLDIGEHGMEAYSGFLKEGDATAFSEGQSSIGKF' A
#
# COMPACT_ATOMS: atom_id res chain seq x y z
N PHE A 1 7.34 32.84 6.10
CA PHE A 1 7.96 31.91 5.12
C PHE A 1 7.08 30.69 4.87
N TRP A 2 6.89 29.78 5.85
CA TRP A 2 6.05 28.56 5.70
C TRP A 2 4.61 28.80 5.22
N LEU A 3 3.92 29.81 5.77
CA LEU A 3 2.55 30.14 5.38
C LEU A 3 2.41 30.56 3.91
N VAL A 4 3.45 31.19 3.34
CA VAL A 4 3.44 31.63 1.94
C VAL A 4 3.48 30.41 1.02
N LEU A 5 4.37 29.45 1.29
CA LEU A 5 4.48 28.21 0.53
C LEU A 5 3.19 27.39 0.58
N LYS A 6 2.56 27.30 1.76
CA LYS A 6 1.27 26.62 1.92
C LYS A 6 0.18 27.29 1.08
N ALA A 7 0.13 28.61 1.06
CA ALA A 7 -0.91 29.36 0.36
C ALA A 7 -0.74 29.38 -1.17
N THR A 8 0.49 29.31 -1.68
CA THR A 8 0.75 29.44 -3.13
C THR A 8 0.98 28.12 -3.85
N LEU A 9 1.55 27.12 -3.18
CA LEU A 9 1.97 25.86 -3.82
C LEU A 9 1.21 24.63 -3.33
N GLY A 10 0.58 24.68 -2.13
CA GLY A 10 -0.12 23.52 -1.59
C GLY A 10 0.80 22.31 -1.37
N ILE A 11 1.80 22.48 -0.49
CA ILE A 11 2.90 21.51 -0.31
C ILE A 11 2.55 20.20 0.42
N ARG A 12 1.28 20.00 0.80
CA ARG A 12 0.83 18.83 1.58
C ARG A 12 -0.53 18.36 1.09
N VAL A 13 -0.68 17.06 0.93
CA VAL A 13 -1.91 16.42 0.43
C VAL A 13 -2.96 16.29 1.53
N SER A 14 -4.16 15.85 1.17
CA SER A 14 -5.24 15.62 2.15
C SER A 14 -4.88 14.47 3.10
N THR A 15 -5.48 14.44 4.30
CA THR A 15 -5.21 13.37 5.28
C THR A 15 -5.56 12.01 4.70
N GLU A 16 -6.61 11.96 3.89
CA GLU A 16 -7.11 10.77 3.23
C GLU A 16 -6.09 10.23 2.22
N GLU A 17 -5.55 11.10 1.36
CA GLU A 17 -4.49 10.74 0.39
C GLU A 17 -3.16 10.38 1.08
N GLU A 18 -2.84 11.03 2.22
CA GLU A 18 -1.67 10.66 3.03
C GLU A 18 -1.77 9.22 3.56
N LEU A 19 -2.98 8.77 3.91
CA LEU A 19 -3.24 7.42 4.43
C LEU A 19 -3.32 6.36 3.34
N GLU A 20 -3.89 6.70 2.18
CA GLU A 20 -4.03 5.80 1.05
C GLU A 20 -2.70 5.56 0.33
N GLY A 21 -1.82 6.56 0.30
CA GLY A 21 -0.53 6.50 -0.37
C GLY A 21 -0.60 7.10 -1.78
N LEU A 22 0.34 8.00 -2.07
CA LEU A 22 0.31 8.83 -3.27
C LEU A 22 0.47 8.02 -4.56
N ASP A 23 1.25 6.95 -4.50
CA ASP A 23 1.47 6.05 -5.64
C ASP A 23 0.18 5.29 -6.04
N ILE A 24 -0.69 4.98 -5.06
CA ILE A 24 -1.97 4.31 -5.31
C ILE A 24 -2.92 5.24 -6.08
N GLY A 25 -2.98 6.52 -5.69
CA GLY A 25 -3.84 7.52 -6.33
C GLY A 25 -3.39 7.96 -7.73
N GLU A 26 -2.08 8.02 -7.99
CA GLU A 26 -1.53 8.57 -9.24
C GLU A 26 -1.11 7.50 -10.26
N HIS A 27 -0.62 6.34 -9.81
CA HIS A 27 -0.01 5.33 -10.67
C HIS A 27 -0.76 3.99 -10.65
N GLY A 28 -1.84 3.86 -9.87
CA GLY A 28 -2.74 2.70 -9.85
C GLY A 28 -2.07 1.39 -9.42
N MET A 29 -0.89 1.48 -8.82
CA MET A 29 -0.06 0.36 -8.41
C MET A 29 0.65 0.73 -7.11
N GLU A 30 0.81 -0.22 -6.20
CA GLU A 30 1.68 -0.04 -5.04
C GLU A 30 3.13 0.11 -5.52
N ALA A 31 3.86 1.12 -5.01
CA ALA A 31 5.22 1.42 -5.46
C ALA A 31 6.22 0.28 -5.25
N TYR A 32 5.95 -0.66 -4.35
CA TYR A 32 6.78 -1.81 -4.08
C TYR A 32 5.95 -3.07 -3.88
N SER A 33 6.16 -4.07 -4.74
CA SER A 33 5.61 -5.42 -4.57
C SER A 33 6.31 -6.12 -3.41
N GLY A 34 5.58 -6.52 -2.36
CA GLY A 34 6.11 -7.39 -1.29
C GLY A 34 5.81 -6.98 0.15
N PHE A 35 5.04 -5.90 0.38
CA PHE A 35 4.50 -5.65 1.72
C PHE A 35 3.30 -6.56 1.93
N LEU A 36 3.47 -7.62 2.72
CA LEU A 36 2.35 -8.42 3.18
C LEU A 36 1.45 -7.52 4.03
N LYS A 37 0.29 -7.12 3.50
CA LYS A 37 -0.80 -6.64 4.35
C LYS A 37 -1.13 -7.81 5.28
N GLU A 38 -1.27 -7.55 6.58
CA GLU A 38 -1.47 -8.60 7.61
C GLU A 38 -2.66 -9.54 7.31
N GLY A 39 -3.53 -9.21 6.34
CA GLY A 39 -4.60 -10.05 5.82
C GLY A 39 -4.19 -11.20 4.88
N ASP A 40 -3.01 -11.17 4.24
CA ASP A 40 -2.62 -12.17 3.23
C ASP A 40 -1.91 -13.40 3.81
N ALA A 41 -1.57 -13.38 5.10
CA ALA A 41 -0.88 -14.48 5.79
C ALA A 41 -1.75 -15.76 5.92
N THR A 42 -3.07 -15.66 5.71
CA THR A 42 -4.00 -16.79 5.84
C THR A 42 -4.08 -17.68 4.59
N ALA A 43 -3.55 -17.24 3.45
CA ALA A 43 -3.62 -17.99 2.19
C ALA A 43 -2.61 -19.15 2.06
N PHE A 44 -1.61 -19.24 2.94
CA PHE A 44 -0.55 -20.26 2.86
C PHE A 44 -0.85 -21.57 3.63
N SER A 45 -2.01 -21.69 4.28
CA SER A 45 -2.31 -22.85 5.13
C SER A 45 -2.99 -24.04 4.44
N GLU A 46 -3.46 -23.93 3.19
CA GLU A 46 -4.27 -25.00 2.55
C GLU A 46 -3.51 -25.87 1.53
N GLY A 47 -2.20 -25.68 1.37
CA GLY A 47 -1.41 -26.30 0.30
C GLY A 47 -0.57 -27.53 0.64
N GLN A 48 -0.70 -28.15 1.82
CA GLN A 48 0.11 -29.32 2.21
C GLN A 48 -0.71 -30.50 2.71
N SER A 49 -1.39 -31.21 1.82
CA SER A 49 -1.82 -32.60 2.10
C SER A 49 -2.07 -33.38 0.82
N SER A 50 -1.02 -33.66 0.03
CA SER A 50 -1.12 -34.62 -1.09
C SER A 50 0.18 -35.32 -1.49
N ILE A 51 1.30 -35.15 -0.77
CA ILE A 51 2.53 -35.91 -1.08
C ILE A 51 2.54 -37.21 -0.25
N GLY A 52 1.94 -38.27 -0.79
CA GLY A 52 1.89 -39.56 -0.08
C GLY A 52 1.04 -40.65 -0.71
N LYS A 53 0.91 -40.69 -2.04
CA LYS A 53 0.36 -41.86 -2.75
C LYS A 53 1.38 -42.36 -3.77
N PHE A 54 2.31 -43.16 -3.28
CA PHE A 54 2.97 -44.25 -4.00
C PHE A 54 3.07 -45.43 -3.04
#